data_AF-A0A1E3PUV4-F1
#
_entry.id   AF-A0A1E3PUV4-F1
#
_cell.length_a   1.000
_cell.length_b   1.000
_cell.length_c   1.000
_cell.angle_alpha   90.00
_cell.angle_beta   90.00
_cell.angle_gamma   90.00
#
_symmetry.space_group_name_H-M   'P 1'
#
loop_
_entity.id
_entity.type
_entity.pdbx_description
1 polymer ?
#
loop_
_entity_poly.entity_id
_entity_poly.type
_entity_poly.pdbx_seq_one_letter_code
_entity_poly.pdbx_strand_id
1 'polypeptide(L)'
;LAAAVEGTLSELELERKLIAITGDNASNNESMISALDENLRRKHGDAVRFRGLDSYIRCLAHILNLIVQDILHALKSGNAGEACAMCDSLSNRERHSFEDQGALARLRIVAIWIDRNPQKKTEMERGLQISRSAG
;
A
#
# COMPACT_ATOMS: atom_id res chain seq x y z
N LEU A 1 -11.90 -3.03 -19.15
CA LEU A 1 -10.81 -2.04 -18.94
C LEU A 1 -10.10 -1.72 -20.26
N ALA A 2 -9.60 -2.70 -21.02
CA ALA A 2 -8.91 -2.46 -22.30
C ALA A 2 -9.71 -1.58 -23.28
N ALA A 3 -11.00 -1.89 -23.51
CA ALA A 3 -11.86 -1.09 -24.38
C ALA A 3 -12.04 0.37 -23.92
N ALA A 4 -12.06 0.61 -22.61
CA ALA A 4 -12.16 1.97 -22.08
C ALA A 4 -10.86 2.74 -22.34
N VAL A 5 -9.71 2.11 -22.09
CA VAL A 5 -8.38 2.69 -22.38
C VAL A 5 -8.23 2.97 -23.87
N GLU A 6 -8.60 2.02 -24.73
CA GLU A 6 -8.58 2.18 -26.19
C GLU A 6 -9.50 3.32 -26.65
N GLY A 7 -10.69 3.44 -26.06
CA GLY A 7 -11.62 4.54 -26.31
C GLY A 7 -10.97 5.89 -25.99
N THR A 8 -10.40 6.05 -24.80
CA THR A 8 -9.69 7.28 -24.41
C THR A 8 -8.49 7.57 -25.31
N LEU A 9 -7.71 6.55 -25.71
CA LEU A 9 -6.59 6.74 -26.64
C LEU A 9 -7.08 7.22 -28.02
N SER A 10 -8.22 6.70 -28.48
CA SER A 10 -8.84 7.11 -29.75
C SER A 10 -9.38 8.54 -29.68
N GLU A 11 -10.07 8.90 -28.60
CA GLU A 11 -10.57 10.26 -28.36
C GLU A 11 -9.46 11.31 -28.33
N LEU A 12 -8.27 10.92 -27.86
CA LEU A 12 -7.10 11.81 -27.76
C LEU A 12 -6.12 11.69 -28.93
N GLU A 13 -6.41 10.83 -29.93
CA GLU A 13 -5.52 10.53 -31.06
C GLU A 13 -4.09 10.11 -30.64
N LEU A 14 -4.03 9.27 -29.59
CA LEU A 14 -2.79 8.81 -28.96
C LEU A 14 -2.45 7.35 -29.30
N GLU A 15 -3.28 6.60 -30.03
CA GLU A 15 -3.08 5.16 -30.23
C GLU A 15 -1.70 4.81 -30.80
N ARG A 16 -1.25 5.57 -31.81
CA ARG A 16 0.09 5.38 -32.43
C ARG A 16 1.24 5.98 -31.63
N LYS A 17 0.91 6.84 -30.64
CA LYS A 17 1.88 7.56 -29.80
C LYS A 17 2.08 6.88 -28.44
N LEU A 18 1.25 5.91 -28.08
CA LEU A 18 1.39 5.15 -26.86
C LEU A 18 2.73 4.38 -26.86
N ILE A 19 3.55 4.60 -25.84
CA ILE A 19 4.86 3.95 -25.68
C ILE A 19 4.82 2.97 -24.51
N ALA A 20 4.28 3.40 -23.37
CA ALA A 20 4.21 2.59 -22.16
C ALA A 20 2.98 2.96 -21.32
N ILE A 21 2.52 2.00 -20.51
CA ILE A 21 1.49 2.21 -19.49
C ILE A 21 2.10 1.87 -18.13
N THR A 22 1.85 2.70 -17.13
CA THR A 22 2.19 2.39 -15.73
C THR A 22 0.92 2.06 -14.95
N GLY A 23 0.90 0.93 -14.24
CA GLY A 23 -0.26 0.49 -13.45
C GLY A 23 0.15 -0.28 -12.19
N ASP A 24 -0.78 -0.52 -11.26
CA ASP A 24 -0.53 -1.32 -10.07
C ASP A 24 -0.24 -2.80 -10.41
N ASN A 25 0.37 -3.56 -9.50
CA ASN A 25 0.82 -4.94 -9.75
C ASN A 25 -0.32 -5.98 -9.71
N ALA A 26 -1.54 -5.57 -10.09
CA ALA A 26 -2.68 -6.46 -10.15
C ALA A 26 -2.67 -7.27 -11.45
N SER A 27 -2.88 -8.58 -11.38
CA SER A 27 -2.84 -9.48 -12.53
C SER A 27 -3.85 -9.15 -13.63
N ASN A 28 -4.98 -8.51 -13.25
CA ASN A 28 -5.98 -8.03 -14.20
C ASN A 28 -5.43 -6.95 -15.17
N ASN A 29 -4.38 -6.22 -14.79
CA ASN A 29 -3.72 -5.26 -15.67
C ASN A 29 -2.93 -5.97 -16.77
N GLU A 30 -2.30 -7.11 -16.49
CA GLU A 30 -1.58 -7.88 -17.52
C GLU A 30 -2.54 -8.36 -18.61
N SER A 31 -3.72 -8.85 -18.22
CA SER A 31 -4.78 -9.23 -19.16
C SER A 31 -5.28 -8.04 -19.98
N MET A 32 -5.44 -6.88 -19.33
CA MET A 32 -5.85 -5.64 -20.01
C MET A 32 -4.81 -5.17 -21.03
N ILE A 33 -3.53 -5.19 -20.67
CA ILE A 33 -2.41 -4.77 -21.51
C ILE A 33 -2.31 -5.67 -22.75
N SER A 34 -2.46 -6.97 -22.56
CA SER A 34 -2.41 -7.95 -23.66
C SER A 34 -3.54 -7.70 -24.66
N ALA A 35 -4.77 -7.55 -24.17
CA ALA A 35 -5.92 -7.23 -25.02
C ALA A 35 -5.79 -5.87 -25.74
N LEU A 36 -5.22 -4.87 -25.07
CA LEU A 36 -4.97 -3.55 -25.67
C LEU A 36 -3.93 -3.63 -26.78
N ASP A 37 -2.82 -4.35 -26.60
CA ASP A 37 -1.78 -4.53 -27.63
C ASP A 37 -2.36 -5.21 -28.88
N GLU A 38 -3.12 -6.28 -28.70
CA GLU A 38 -3.80 -6.97 -29.80
C GLU A 38 -4.73 -6.03 -30.58
N ASN A 39 -5.51 -5.20 -29.87
CA ASN A 39 -6.43 -4.25 -30.50
C ASN A 39 -5.70 -3.16 -31.28
N LEU A 40 -4.67 -2.56 -30.68
CA LEU A 40 -3.87 -1.52 -31.32
C LEU A 40 -3.16 -2.05 -32.56
N ARG A 41 -2.55 -3.25 -32.48
CA ARG A 41 -1.91 -3.91 -33.63
C ARG A 41 -2.90 -4.23 -34.74
N ARG A 42 -4.11 -4.68 -34.40
CA ARG A 42 -5.17 -4.93 -35.39
C ARG A 42 -5.58 -3.66 -36.14
N LYS A 43 -5.59 -2.52 -35.46
CA LYS A 43 -6.02 -1.22 -36.03
C LYS A 43 -4.92 -0.48 -36.78
N HIS A 44 -3.66 -0.58 -36.32
CA HIS A 44 -2.56 0.26 -36.80
C HIS A 44 -1.32 -0.52 -37.27
N GLY A 45 -1.33 -1.85 -37.17
CA GLY A 45 -0.23 -2.72 -37.60
C GLY A 45 1.09 -2.39 -36.90
N ASP A 46 2.17 -2.40 -37.68
CA ASP A 46 3.53 -2.14 -37.19
C ASP A 46 3.82 -0.67 -36.85
N ALA A 47 2.87 0.24 -37.10
CA ALA A 47 3.01 1.65 -36.73
C ALA A 47 2.85 1.90 -35.22
N VAL A 48 2.40 0.89 -34.46
CA VAL A 48 2.22 0.98 -33.01
C VAL A 48 3.57 0.87 -32.30
N ARG A 49 3.84 1.83 -31.41
CA ARG A 49 5.06 1.84 -30.57
C ARG A 49 4.93 1.02 -29.29
N PHE A 50 3.70 0.85 -28.80
CA PHE A 50 3.37 0.01 -27.66
C PHE A 50 3.66 -1.46 -27.96
N ARG A 51 4.32 -2.16 -27.04
CA ARG A 51 4.77 -3.56 -27.18
C ARG A 51 4.18 -4.46 -26.09
N GLY A 52 2.89 -4.30 -25.82
CA GLY A 52 2.19 -5.08 -24.80
C GLY A 52 2.90 -5.06 -23.44
N LEU A 53 3.19 -6.24 -22.89
CA LEU A 53 3.81 -6.40 -21.58
C LEU A 53 5.22 -5.81 -21.50
N ASP A 54 5.97 -5.74 -22.60
CA ASP A 54 7.30 -5.09 -22.63
C ASP A 54 7.19 -3.56 -22.44
N SER A 55 6.02 -3.01 -22.74
CA SER A 55 5.66 -1.61 -22.55
C SER A 55 4.87 -1.37 -21.26
N TYR A 56 4.74 -2.37 -20.39
CA TYR A 56 4.01 -2.26 -19.14
C TYR A 56 4.95 -2.11 -17.95
N ILE A 57 4.84 -0.97 -17.27
CA ILE A 57 5.65 -0.64 -16.10
C ILE A 57 4.79 -0.82 -14.85
N ARG A 58 5.22 -1.69 -13.94
CA ARG A 58 4.52 -1.87 -12.67
C ARG A 58 4.81 -0.72 -11.72
N CYS A 59 3.80 -0.35 -10.93
CA CYS A 59 3.88 0.77 -10.00
C CYS A 59 4.90 0.48 -8.89
N LEU A 60 5.98 1.26 -8.85
CA LEU A 60 7.02 1.16 -7.83
C LEU A 60 6.45 1.33 -6.42
N ALA A 61 5.52 2.27 -6.21
CA ALA A 61 4.91 2.48 -4.90
C ALA A 61 4.17 1.23 -4.39
N HIS A 62 3.51 0.50 -5.29
CA HIS A 62 2.85 -0.76 -4.93
C HIS A 62 3.86 -1.86 -4.59
N ILE A 63 4.95 -1.98 -5.36
CA ILE A 63 6.03 -2.93 -5.07
C ILE A 63 6.65 -2.63 -3.70
N LEU A 64 6.93 -1.36 -3.40
CA LEU A 64 7.44 -0.95 -2.09
C LEU A 64 6.47 -1.29 -0.96
N ASN A 65 5.16 -1.09 -1.16
CA ASN A 65 4.15 -1.48 -0.19
C ASN A 65 4.18 -3.00 0.09
N LEU A 66 4.28 -3.84 -0.94
CA LEU A 66 4.39 -5.30 -0.77
C LEU A 66 5.66 -5.68 0.02
N ILE A 67 6.81 -5.09 -0.33
CA ILE A 67 8.07 -5.33 0.39
C ILE A 67 7.94 -4.95 1.87
N VAL A 68 7.36 -3.78 2.17
CA VAL A 68 7.17 -3.32 3.56
C VAL A 68 6.21 -4.25 4.31
N GLN A 69 5.13 -4.70 3.68
CA GLN A 69 4.19 -5.66 4.28
C GLN A 69 4.89 -6.98 4.65
N ASP A 70 5.72 -7.52 3.77
CA ASP A 70 6.49 -8.75 4.03
C ASP A 70 7.47 -8.57 5.19
N ILE A 71 8.20 -7.44 5.23
CA ILE A 71 9.10 -7.12 6.35
C ILE A 71 8.32 -7.03 7.66
N LEU A 72 7.19 -6.31 7.67
CA LEU A 72 6.36 -6.14 8.86
C LEU A 72 5.74 -7.46 9.34
N HIS A 73 5.42 -8.37 8.43
CA HIS A 73 4.95 -9.71 8.73
C HIS A 73 6.06 -10.57 9.35
N ALA A 74 7.26 -10.58 8.76
CA ALA A 74 8.42 -11.30 9.29
C ALA A 74 8.80 -10.81 10.71
N LEU A 75 8.63 -9.53 10.98
CA LEU A 75 8.86 -8.93 12.31
C LEU A 75 7.70 -9.13 13.28
N LYS A 76 6.64 -9.86 12.90
CA LYS A 76 5.44 -10.10 13.71
C LYS A 76 4.87 -8.79 14.30
N SER A 77 4.76 -7.76 13.46
CA SER A 77 4.26 -6.43 13.90
C SER A 77 2.75 -6.37 14.14
N GLY A 78 2.04 -7.48 13.87
CA GLY A 78 0.58 -7.53 13.86
C GLY A 78 -0.01 -6.60 12.81
N ASN A 79 -1.31 -6.36 12.87
CA ASN A 79 -1.97 -5.31 12.08
C ASN A 79 -2.72 -4.30 12.98
N ALA A 80 -3.17 -3.20 12.38
CA ALA A 80 -3.87 -2.14 13.12
C ALA A 80 -5.22 -2.61 13.69
N GLY A 81 -5.92 -3.53 13.02
CA GLY A 81 -7.18 -4.08 13.48
C GLY A 81 -6.99 -4.96 14.72
N GLU A 82 -6.04 -5.88 14.68
CA GLU A 82 -5.62 -6.69 15.82
C GLU A 82 -5.19 -5.80 16.99
N ALA A 83 -4.35 -4.80 16.72
CA ALA A 83 -3.88 -3.91 17.78
C ALA A 83 -5.01 -3.06 18.39
N CYS A 84 -6.01 -2.65 17.60
CA CYS A 84 -7.23 -2.01 18.10
C CYS A 84 -8.03 -2.94 19.01
N ALA A 85 -8.32 -4.16 18.56
CA ALA A 85 -9.06 -5.14 19.33
C ALA A 85 -8.35 -5.47 20.66
N MET A 86 -7.02 -5.65 20.59
CA MET A 86 -6.17 -5.84 21.76
C MET A 86 -6.21 -4.65 22.72
N CYS A 87 -6.22 -3.42 22.20
CA CYS A 87 -6.33 -2.21 23.01
C CYS A 87 -7.69 -2.12 23.74
N ASP A 88 -8.77 -2.59 23.10
CA ASP A 88 -10.09 -2.66 23.72
C ASP A 88 -10.11 -3.71 24.83
N SER A 89 -9.52 -4.89 24.61
CA SER A 89 -9.39 -5.94 25.64
C SER A 89 -8.51 -5.53 26.83
N LEU A 90 -7.45 -4.74 26.62
CA LEU A 90 -6.63 -4.19 27.70
C LEU A 90 -7.42 -3.26 28.63
N SER A 91 -8.39 -2.52 28.07
CA SER A 91 -9.32 -1.70 28.86
C SER A 91 -10.20 -2.58 29.77
N ASN A 92 -10.49 -3.81 29.33
CA ASN A 92 -11.23 -4.84 30.08
C ASN A 92 -10.34 -5.73 30.99
N ARG A 93 -9.06 -5.38 31.19
CA ARG A 93 -8.08 -6.06 32.08
C ARG A 93 -7.65 -7.48 31.68
N GLU A 94 -7.82 -7.89 30.43
CA GLU A 94 -7.31 -9.18 29.93
C GLU A 94 -5.85 -9.05 29.47
N ARG A 95 -4.89 -9.25 30.39
CA ARG A 95 -3.46 -9.00 30.12
C ARG A 95 -2.69 -10.14 29.45
N HIS A 96 -3.18 -11.38 29.55
CA HIS A 96 -2.46 -12.56 29.06
C HIS A 96 -2.20 -12.54 27.55
N SER A 97 -3.13 -12.01 26.76
CA SER A 97 -3.00 -11.94 25.30
C SER A 97 -1.94 -10.93 24.81
N PHE A 98 -1.54 -9.97 25.66
CA PHE A 98 -0.57 -8.92 25.29
C PHE A 98 0.89 -9.39 25.32
N GLU A 99 1.21 -10.34 26.21
CA GLU A 99 2.58 -10.84 26.39
C GLU A 99 3.00 -11.79 25.25
N ASP A 100 2.04 -12.43 24.59
CA ASP A 100 2.27 -13.32 23.45
C ASP A 100 2.57 -12.58 22.13
N GLN A 101 2.43 -11.25 22.12
CA GLN A 101 2.62 -10.42 20.93
C GLN A 101 4.11 -10.10 20.68
N GLY A 102 4.50 -10.04 19.40
CA GLY A 102 5.82 -9.58 19.00
C GLY A 102 6.14 -8.16 19.50
N ALA A 103 7.42 -7.83 19.66
CA ALA A 103 7.84 -6.53 20.22
C ALA A 103 7.24 -5.33 19.46
N LEU A 104 7.20 -5.40 18.13
CA LEU A 104 6.58 -4.36 17.30
C LEU A 104 5.06 -4.32 17.42
N ALA A 105 4.39 -5.46 17.55
CA ALA A 105 2.95 -5.51 17.80
C ALA A 105 2.59 -4.88 19.15
N ARG A 106 3.37 -5.16 20.20
CA ARG A 106 3.22 -4.53 21.52
C ARG A 106 3.41 -3.02 21.45
N LEU A 107 4.45 -2.55 20.76
CA LEU A 107 4.67 -1.11 20.55
C LEU A 107 3.49 -0.45 19.82
N ARG A 108 2.94 -1.10 18.79
CA ARG A 108 1.76 -0.60 18.07
C ARG A 108 0.53 -0.52 18.99
N ILE A 109 0.26 -1.55 19.79
CA ILE A 109 -0.87 -1.56 20.75
C ILE A 109 -0.72 -0.40 21.74
N VAL A 110 0.48 -0.20 22.30
CA VAL A 110 0.76 0.91 23.23
C VAL A 110 0.57 2.26 22.54
N ALA A 111 1.06 2.42 21.31
CA ALA A 111 0.89 3.65 20.54
C ALA A 111 -0.60 3.99 20.31
N ILE A 112 -1.40 3.00 19.90
CA ILE A 112 -2.86 3.14 19.73
C ILE A 112 -3.53 3.50 21.06
N TRP A 113 -3.13 2.84 22.15
CA TRP A 113 -3.67 3.11 23.47
C TRP A 113 -3.38 4.54 23.94
N ILE A 114 -2.17 5.05 23.71
CA ILE A 114 -1.80 6.44 24.05
C ILE A 114 -2.63 7.41 23.20
N ASP A 115 -2.73 7.19 21.89
CA ASP A 115 -3.45 8.11 21.00
C ASP A 115 -4.95 8.17 21.30
N ARG A 116 -5.56 7.05 21.71
CA ARG A 116 -6.97 7.00 22.15
C ARG A 116 -7.23 7.65 23.51
N ASN A 117 -6.20 7.99 24.29
CA ASN A 117 -6.33 8.55 25.64
C ASN A 117 -5.68 9.96 25.71
N PRO A 118 -6.47 11.04 25.58
CA PRO A 118 -5.95 12.43 25.53
C PRO A 118 -5.06 12.82 26.71
N GLN A 119 -5.40 12.33 27.91
CA GLN A 119 -4.61 12.55 29.13
C GLN A 119 -3.21 11.93 29.02
N LYS A 120 -3.12 10.68 28.53
CA LYS A 120 -1.85 9.97 28.38
C LYS A 120 -0.98 10.58 27.29
N LYS A 121 -1.60 11.04 26.20
CA LYS A 121 -0.93 11.77 25.13
C LYS A 121 -0.26 13.04 25.67
N THR A 122 -1.01 13.82 26.45
CA THR A 122 -0.52 15.06 27.08
C THR A 122 0.62 14.78 28.09
N GLU A 123 0.50 13.71 28.88
CA GLU A 123 1.53 13.29 29.83
C GLU A 123 2.83 12.86 29.14
N MET A 124 2.73 12.10 28.04
CA MET A 124 3.88 11.69 27.24
C MET A 124 4.57 12.88 26.57
N GLU A 125 3.81 13.82 26.01
CA GLU A 125 4.34 15.04 25.40
C GLU A 125 5.12 15.90 26.41
N ARG A 126 4.62 16.04 27.64
CA ARG A 126 5.33 16.74 28.72
C ARG A 126 6.63 16.03 29.09
N GLY A 127 6.64 14.71 29.20
CA GLY A 127 7.86 13.94 29.49
C GLY A 127 8.94 14.09 28.41
N LEU A 128 8.54 14.17 27.14
CA LEU A 128 9.45 14.43 26.02
C LEU A 128 10.01 15.86 26.02
N GLN A 129 9.24 16.85 26.46
CA GLN A 129 9.74 18.23 26.62
C GLN A 129 10.75 18.35 27.76
N ILE A 130 10.54 17.66 28.88
CA ILE A 130 11.44 17.68 30.04
C ILE A 130 12.78 17.00 29.69
N SER A 131 12.74 15.86 29.00
CA SER A 131 13.96 15.14 28.60
C SER A 131 14.80 15.88 27.55
N ARG A 132 14.17 16.68 26.68
CA ARG A 132 14.88 17.54 25.70
C ARG A 132 15.49 18.81 26.28
N SER A 133 15.05 19.23 27.46
CA SER A 133 15.57 20.42 28.15
C SER A 133 16.63 20.09 29.20
N ALA A 134 16.89 18.79 29.44
CA ALA A 134 17.84 18.28 30.42
C ALA A 134 19.15 17.74 29.78
N GLY A 135 19.29 17.78 28.45
CA GLY A 135 20.50 17.42 27.71
C GLY A 135 21.01 18.60 26.90
#